data_AF-A0A6P3ZYK4-F1
#
_entry.id   AF-A0A6P3ZYK4-F1
#
_cell.length_a   1.000
_cell.length_b   1.000
_cell.length_c   1.000
_cell.angle_alpha   90.00
_cell.angle_beta   90.00
_cell.angle_gamma   90.00
#
_symmetry.space_group_name_H-M   'P 1'
#
loop_
_entity.id
_entity.type
_entity.pdbx_description
1 polymer ?
#
loop_
_entity_poly.entity_id
_entity_poly.type
_entity_poly.pdbx_seq_one_letter_code
_entity_poly.pdbx_strand_id
1 'polypeptide(L)'
;MDMDDIFGTARPVSLPTKSAIYVWGYNQSGQTGREGKERQLRIPKQLPPELFGCPAGANSRWLDIACGREHTAAVASDGSLFTWGANDFGQLGDGTEEGRKYPTKVKQLQTEFVKSVSCGAHCTAAIAEPRENDGTISTRRLWVWGQNQVLLCALSHHCLFCCFRPTTIY
;
A
#
# COMPACT_ATOMS: atom_id res chain seq x y z
N MET A 1 -34.12 38.70 17.89
CA MET A 1 -33.32 38.57 16.66
C MET A 1 -32.30 37.50 16.98
N ASP A 2 -32.67 36.25 16.69
CA ASP A 2 -31.90 35.07 17.03
C ASP A 2 -30.64 35.00 16.18
N MET A 3 -29.51 34.72 16.83
CA MET A 3 -28.16 34.74 16.27
C MET A 3 -27.80 33.42 15.54
N ASP A 4 -28.81 32.66 15.12
CA ASP A 4 -28.65 31.29 14.59
C ASP A 4 -28.82 31.18 13.06
N ASP A 5 -29.06 32.29 12.35
CA ASP A 5 -29.41 32.28 10.92
C ASP A 5 -28.25 32.61 9.95
N ILE A 6 -27.00 32.67 10.43
CA ILE A 6 -25.83 33.03 9.59
C ILE A 6 -25.01 31.80 9.13
N PHE A 7 -25.06 30.68 9.86
CA PHE A 7 -24.41 29.44 9.43
C PHE A 7 -25.42 28.56 8.73
N GLY A 8 -25.73 28.93 7.48
CA GLY A 8 -26.51 28.12 6.56
C GLY A 8 -26.11 26.66 6.70
N THR A 9 -27.08 25.83 7.04
CA THR A 9 -26.96 24.40 7.34
C THR A 9 -25.83 23.78 6.53
N ALA A 10 -24.67 23.61 7.13
CA ALA A 10 -23.56 22.93 6.50
C ALA A 10 -24.00 21.48 6.35
N ARG A 11 -24.64 21.16 5.21
CA ARG A 11 -24.86 19.78 4.80
C ARG A 11 -23.50 19.13 4.94
N PRO A 12 -23.35 18.05 5.74
CA PRO A 12 -22.09 17.33 5.76
C PRO A 12 -21.85 16.95 4.31
N VAL A 13 -20.81 17.54 3.71
CA VAL A 13 -20.40 17.21 2.36
C VAL A 13 -20.06 15.73 2.45
N SER A 14 -20.97 14.88 1.96
CA SER A 14 -20.70 13.46 1.83
C SER A 14 -19.57 13.36 0.81
N LEU A 15 -18.34 13.37 1.31
CA LEU A 15 -17.17 13.07 0.51
C LEU A 15 -17.50 11.82 -0.28
N PRO A 16 -17.27 11.78 -1.60
CA PRO A 16 -17.56 10.60 -2.38
C PRO A 16 -16.87 9.41 -1.69
N THR A 17 -17.68 8.52 -1.12
CA THR A 17 -17.22 7.41 -0.25
C THR A 17 -16.43 6.36 -1.02
N LYS A 18 -16.26 6.58 -2.33
CA LYS A 18 -15.58 5.73 -3.30
C LYS A 18 -14.40 6.48 -3.91
N SER A 19 -13.21 6.01 -3.64
CA SER A 19 -11.98 6.37 -4.34
C SER A 19 -11.63 5.30 -5.37
N ALA A 20 -11.00 5.72 -6.46
CA ALA A 20 -10.58 4.83 -7.54
C ALA A 20 -9.10 5.01 -7.83
N ILE A 21 -8.41 3.92 -8.13
CA ILE A 21 -7.04 3.95 -8.61
C ILE A 21 -7.08 4.02 -10.14
N TYR A 22 -6.40 5.01 -10.71
CA TYR A 22 -6.14 5.09 -12.14
C TYR A 22 -4.68 4.76 -12.40
N VAL A 23 -4.44 3.87 -13.35
CA VAL A 23 -3.11 3.41 -13.74
C VAL A 23 -2.84 3.74 -15.20
N TRP A 24 -1.61 4.15 -15.49
CA TRP A 24 -1.10 4.35 -16.84
C TRP A 24 0.41 4.09 -16.87
N GLY A 25 0.99 4.08 -18.06
CA GLY A 25 2.42 3.89 -18.28
C GLY A 25 2.79 2.47 -18.68
N TYR A 26 4.01 2.09 -18.32
CA TYR A 26 4.64 0.84 -18.74
C TYR A 26 4.02 -0.37 -18.02
N ASN A 27 3.76 -1.46 -18.75
CA ASN A 27 3.08 -2.66 -18.24
C ASN A 27 3.76 -3.97 -18.69
N GLN A 28 5.09 -4.03 -18.77
CA GLN A 28 5.75 -5.29 -19.14
C GLN A 28 5.77 -6.31 -18.01
N SER A 29 5.80 -5.86 -16.76
CA SER A 29 5.89 -6.71 -15.56
C SER A 29 4.56 -6.85 -14.82
N GLY A 30 3.47 -6.35 -15.41
CA GLY A 30 2.13 -6.36 -14.80
C GLY A 30 1.92 -5.27 -13.73
N GLN A 31 2.79 -4.25 -13.65
CA GLN A 31 2.70 -3.19 -12.63
C GLN A 31 1.42 -2.33 -12.73
N THR A 32 0.68 -2.41 -13.84
CA THR A 32 -0.62 -1.73 -13.96
C THR A 32 -1.77 -2.53 -13.38
N GLY A 33 -1.58 -3.81 -13.03
CA GLY A 33 -2.65 -4.62 -12.42
C GLY A 33 -3.76 -5.06 -13.40
N ARG A 34 -3.63 -4.81 -14.71
CA ARG A 34 -4.70 -5.04 -15.70
C ARG A 34 -4.39 -6.19 -16.67
N GLU A 35 -5.42 -6.95 -17.04
CA GLU A 35 -5.36 -7.94 -18.14
C GLU A 35 -5.44 -7.25 -19.50
N GLY A 36 -4.40 -7.42 -20.31
CA GLY A 36 -4.41 -6.98 -21.69
C GLY A 36 -3.08 -7.22 -22.39
N LYS A 37 -3.11 -7.36 -23.72
CA LYS A 37 -1.89 -7.31 -24.55
C LYS A 37 -1.27 -5.90 -24.59
N GLU A 38 -1.93 -4.93 -23.95
CA GLU A 38 -1.49 -3.54 -23.83
C GLU A 38 -0.28 -3.45 -22.88
N ARG A 39 0.91 -3.51 -23.47
CA ARG A 39 2.20 -3.35 -22.77
C ARG A 39 2.46 -1.91 -22.32
N GLN A 40 1.68 -0.95 -22.81
CA GLN A 40 1.79 0.47 -22.46
C GLN A 40 0.40 1.10 -22.46
N LEU A 41 -0.03 1.61 -21.31
CA LEU A 41 -1.25 2.38 -21.16
C LEU A 41 -0.91 3.85 -21.36
N ARG A 42 -1.18 4.41 -22.54
CA ARG A 42 -0.99 5.85 -22.81
C ARG A 42 -2.12 6.72 -22.25
N ILE A 43 -3.18 6.10 -21.78
CA ILE A 43 -4.37 6.76 -21.23
C ILE A 43 -4.60 6.19 -19.82
N PRO A 44 -4.85 7.03 -18.80
CA PRO A 44 -5.26 6.59 -17.47
C PRO A 44 -6.48 5.69 -17.54
N LYS A 45 -6.35 4.46 -17.05
CA LYS A 45 -7.46 3.52 -16.96
C LYS A 45 -7.71 3.16 -15.50
N GLN A 46 -8.99 3.13 -15.12
CA GLN A 46 -9.38 2.74 -13.77
C GLN A 46 -9.06 1.27 -13.52
N LEU A 47 -8.42 0.98 -12.39
CA LEU A 47 -8.20 -0.39 -11.93
C LEU A 47 -9.50 -0.90 -11.30
N PRO A 48 -10.07 -2.03 -11.76
CA PRO A 48 -11.31 -2.56 -11.20
C PRO A 48 -11.14 -2.88 -9.70
N PRO A 49 -12.04 -2.40 -8.82
CA PRO A 49 -11.95 -2.65 -7.38
C PRO A 49 -12.12 -4.14 -7.03
N GLU A 50 -12.75 -4.92 -7.91
CA GLU A 50 -12.92 -6.38 -7.79
C GLU A 50 -11.59 -7.13 -7.70
N LEU A 51 -10.53 -6.59 -8.33
CA LEU A 51 -9.20 -7.21 -8.32
C LEU A 51 -8.56 -7.25 -6.94
N PHE A 52 -9.00 -6.38 -6.02
CA PHE A 52 -8.48 -6.34 -4.65
C PHE A 52 -9.14 -7.38 -3.73
N GLY A 53 -9.95 -8.30 -4.28
CA GLY A 53 -10.58 -9.39 -3.52
C GLY A 53 -11.55 -8.91 -2.44
N CYS A 54 -12.03 -7.67 -2.55
CA CYS A 54 -12.96 -7.07 -1.59
C CYS A 54 -14.40 -7.31 -2.06
N PRO A 55 -15.19 -8.16 -1.38
CA PRO A 55 -16.59 -8.35 -1.75
C PRO A 55 -17.33 -7.03 -1.61
N ALA A 56 -17.99 -6.58 -2.67
CA ALA A 56 -19.01 -5.53 -2.62
C ALA A 56 -18.58 -4.16 -2.03
N GLY A 57 -17.37 -3.68 -2.31
CA GLY A 57 -17.01 -2.28 -2.01
C GLY A 57 -16.75 -1.97 -0.53
N ALA A 58 -16.47 -2.98 0.29
CA ALA A 58 -16.09 -2.81 1.69
C ALA A 58 -14.82 -1.94 1.88
N ASN A 59 -13.90 -1.94 0.90
CA ASN A 59 -12.72 -1.08 0.86
C ASN A 59 -12.86 -0.01 -0.22
N SER A 60 -13.84 0.86 -0.05
CA SER A 60 -14.12 1.93 -1.01
C SER A 60 -13.12 3.10 -0.92
N ARG A 61 -12.15 3.10 0.01
CA ARG A 61 -11.20 4.21 0.15
C ARG A 61 -9.73 3.75 0.16
N TRP A 62 -8.93 4.33 -0.71
CA TRP A 62 -7.47 4.24 -0.73
C TRP A 62 -6.88 5.37 0.12
N LEU A 63 -5.97 5.03 1.02
CA LEU A 63 -5.26 6.00 1.86
C LEU A 63 -3.99 6.49 1.17
N ASP A 64 -3.29 5.59 0.51
CA ASP A 64 -1.99 5.88 -0.07
C ASP A 64 -1.68 4.92 -1.23
N ILE A 65 -0.86 5.37 -2.16
CA ILE A 65 -0.37 4.57 -3.29
C ILE A 65 1.07 4.98 -3.60
N ALA A 66 1.93 3.98 -3.76
CA ALA A 66 3.32 4.18 -4.14
C ALA A 66 3.68 3.28 -5.32
N CYS A 67 4.47 3.83 -6.24
CA CYS A 67 4.94 3.12 -7.43
C CYS A 67 6.47 3.06 -7.38
N GLY A 68 7.01 1.85 -7.48
CA GLY A 68 8.43 1.61 -7.70
C GLY A 68 8.77 1.53 -9.18
N ARG A 69 9.92 0.91 -9.52
CA ARG A 69 10.35 0.75 -10.92
C ARG A 69 9.41 -0.15 -11.70
N GLU A 70 9.07 -1.31 -11.13
CA GLU A 70 8.23 -2.33 -11.76
C GLU A 70 7.21 -2.96 -10.81
N HIS A 71 7.00 -2.37 -9.64
CA HIS A 71 6.00 -2.80 -8.67
C HIS A 71 5.21 -1.60 -8.17
N THR A 72 4.01 -1.87 -7.65
CA THR A 72 3.10 -0.87 -7.11
C THR A 72 2.54 -1.39 -5.80
N ALA A 73 2.36 -0.49 -4.84
CA ALA A 73 1.76 -0.78 -3.55
C ALA A 73 0.61 0.21 -3.30
N ALA A 74 -0.49 -0.26 -2.71
CA ALA A 74 -1.62 0.57 -2.32
C ALA A 74 -2.13 0.18 -0.93
N VAL A 75 -2.51 1.19 -0.16
CA VAL A 75 -3.03 1.05 1.20
C VAL A 75 -4.52 1.36 1.18
N ALA A 76 -5.33 0.42 1.62
CA ALA A 76 -6.77 0.61 1.78
C ALA A 76 -7.09 1.23 3.16
N SER A 77 -8.28 1.83 3.29
CA SER A 77 -8.74 2.49 4.51
C SER A 77 -8.95 1.57 5.70
N ASP A 78 -9.10 0.27 5.46
CA ASP A 78 -9.10 -0.75 6.51
C ASP A 78 -7.69 -1.04 7.05
N GLY A 79 -6.64 -0.40 6.51
CA GLY A 79 -5.24 -0.62 6.83
C GLY A 79 -4.61 -1.81 6.12
N SER A 80 -5.30 -2.43 5.15
CA SER A 80 -4.76 -3.51 4.33
C SER A 80 -3.78 -2.97 3.30
N LEU A 81 -2.62 -3.62 3.17
CA LEU A 81 -1.65 -3.34 2.12
C LEU A 81 -1.82 -4.33 0.95
N PHE A 82 -1.86 -3.79 -0.26
CA PHE A 82 -1.88 -4.54 -1.50
C PHE A 82 -0.63 -4.23 -2.32
N THR A 83 -0.01 -5.24 -2.89
CA THR A 83 1.18 -5.11 -3.75
C THR A 83 1.01 -5.92 -5.03
N TRP A 84 1.55 -5.41 -6.14
CA TRP A 84 1.57 -6.09 -7.43
C TRP A 84 2.70 -5.60 -8.34
N GLY A 85 2.97 -6.32 -9.42
CA GLY A 85 4.05 -6.11 -10.37
C GLY A 85 5.18 -7.12 -10.22
N ALA A 86 6.40 -6.71 -10.58
CA ALA A 86 7.61 -7.52 -10.47
C ALA A 86 7.94 -7.82 -9.00
N ASN A 87 8.51 -8.99 -8.74
CA ASN A 87 8.87 -9.46 -7.41
C ASN A 87 10.24 -10.17 -7.33
N ASP A 88 11.13 -9.95 -8.30
CA ASP A 88 12.39 -10.70 -8.41
C ASP A 88 13.32 -10.55 -7.20
N PHE A 89 13.06 -9.57 -6.32
CA PHE A 89 13.82 -9.31 -5.09
C PHE A 89 12.93 -9.34 -3.83
N GLY A 90 11.72 -9.87 -3.91
CA GLY A 90 10.78 -9.90 -2.79
C GLY A 90 10.13 -8.54 -2.47
N GLN A 91 10.14 -7.59 -3.40
CA GLN A 91 9.57 -6.23 -3.22
C GLN A 91 8.05 -6.21 -2.94
N LEU A 92 7.34 -7.31 -3.24
CA LEU A 92 5.91 -7.43 -2.94
C LEU A 92 5.62 -7.80 -1.49
N GLY A 93 6.60 -8.36 -0.77
CA GLY A 93 6.44 -8.70 0.65
C GLY A 93 5.49 -9.87 0.92
N ASP A 94 5.12 -10.65 -0.10
CA ASP A 94 4.23 -11.81 0.03
C ASP A 94 4.94 -13.09 0.49
N GLY A 95 6.25 -13.03 0.71
CA GLY A 95 7.11 -14.16 1.10
C GLY A 95 7.60 -15.00 -0.09
N THR A 96 7.31 -14.59 -1.32
CA THR A 96 7.78 -15.22 -2.55
C THR A 96 8.66 -14.25 -3.35
N GLU A 97 9.32 -14.76 -4.38
CA GLU A 97 10.02 -13.98 -5.40
C GLU A 97 9.25 -13.97 -6.74
N GLU A 98 7.99 -14.41 -6.72
CA GLU A 98 7.16 -14.50 -7.92
C GLU A 98 6.37 -13.20 -8.14
N GLY A 99 6.47 -12.66 -9.36
CA GLY A 99 5.73 -11.48 -9.77
C GLY A 99 4.21 -11.69 -9.74
N ARG A 100 3.46 -10.69 -9.30
CA ARG A 100 2.00 -10.72 -9.24
C ARG A 100 1.42 -9.76 -10.27
N LYS A 101 0.66 -10.28 -11.23
CA LYS A 101 -0.02 -9.42 -12.23
C LYS A 101 -1.20 -8.64 -11.66
N TYR A 102 -1.71 -9.01 -10.48
CA TYR A 102 -2.87 -8.40 -9.85
C TYR A 102 -2.56 -7.98 -8.41
N PRO A 103 -3.25 -6.93 -7.92
CA PRO A 103 -3.18 -6.53 -6.51
C PRO A 103 -3.38 -7.72 -5.59
N THR A 104 -2.33 -8.07 -4.85
CA THR A 104 -2.35 -9.16 -3.88
C THR A 104 -2.21 -8.58 -2.49
N LYS A 105 -3.07 -9.01 -1.57
CA LYS A 105 -3.02 -8.57 -0.17
C LYS A 105 -1.78 -9.16 0.51
N VAL A 106 -0.98 -8.29 1.13
CA VAL A 106 0.19 -8.70 1.92
C VAL A 106 -0.28 -9.27 3.26
N LYS A 107 -0.25 -10.59 3.40
CA LYS A 107 -0.77 -11.29 4.59
C LYS A 107 0.10 -11.07 5.82
N GLN A 108 1.40 -10.80 5.61
CA GLN A 108 2.38 -10.61 6.66
C GLN A 108 2.11 -9.36 7.51
N LEU A 109 1.42 -8.35 6.97
CA LEU A 109 1.03 -7.12 7.68
C LEU A 109 -0.44 -7.11 8.11
N GLN A 110 -1.12 -8.26 8.14
CA GLN A 110 -2.54 -8.31 8.50
C GLN A 110 -2.83 -7.91 9.95
N THR A 111 -1.88 -8.13 10.86
CA THR A 111 -1.96 -7.72 12.27
C THR A 111 -1.67 -6.24 12.48
N GLU A 112 -1.23 -5.55 11.43
CA GLU A 112 -0.85 -4.16 11.43
C GLU A 112 -1.90 -3.34 10.64
N PHE A 113 -2.04 -2.09 11.02
CA PHE A 113 -2.82 -1.07 10.34
C PHE A 113 -1.85 -0.18 9.58
N VAL A 114 -1.69 -0.44 8.28
CA VAL A 114 -0.78 0.34 7.43
C VAL A 114 -1.37 1.72 7.18
N LYS A 115 -0.56 2.76 7.39
CA LYS A 115 -0.96 4.17 7.25
C LYS A 115 -0.40 4.84 6.01
N SER A 116 0.84 4.52 5.65
CA SER A 116 1.52 5.09 4.50
C SER A 116 2.51 4.10 3.91
N VAL A 117 2.75 4.20 2.60
CA VAL A 117 3.67 3.34 1.86
C VAL A 117 4.55 4.17 0.94
N SER A 118 5.81 3.75 0.77
CA SER A 118 6.76 4.34 -0.15
C SER A 118 7.49 3.23 -0.89
N CYS A 119 7.64 3.38 -2.20
CA CYS A 119 8.30 2.40 -3.05
C CYS A 119 9.57 3.03 -3.66
N GLY A 120 10.70 2.34 -3.49
CA GLY A 120 11.94 2.60 -4.22
C GLY A 120 11.98 1.83 -5.53
N ALA A 121 13.17 1.73 -6.15
CA ALA A 121 13.33 1.01 -7.41
C ALA A 121 12.97 -0.48 -7.27
N HIS A 122 13.51 -1.13 -6.24
CA HIS A 122 13.37 -2.57 -5.96
C HIS A 122 13.09 -2.86 -4.48
N CYS A 123 12.68 -1.86 -3.72
CA CYS A 123 12.35 -1.96 -2.30
C CYS A 123 11.05 -1.23 -1.98
N THR A 124 10.41 -1.64 -0.90
CA THR A 124 9.17 -1.04 -0.39
C THR A 124 9.33 -0.78 1.10
N ALA A 125 8.87 0.38 1.55
CA ALA A 125 8.79 0.76 2.94
C ALA A 125 7.35 1.12 3.31
N ALA A 126 6.90 0.75 4.50
CA ALA A 126 5.59 1.11 4.99
C ALA A 126 5.64 1.48 6.48
N ILE A 127 4.81 2.43 6.87
CA ILE A 127 4.60 2.77 8.28
C ILE A 127 3.25 2.18 8.69
N ALA A 128 3.25 1.39 9.74
CA ALA A 128 2.06 0.73 10.26
C ALA A 128 2.00 0.81 11.79
N GLU A 129 0.79 0.70 12.33
CA GLU A 129 0.55 0.59 13.77
C GLU A 129 -0.09 -0.75 14.08
N PRO A 130 0.20 -1.39 15.22
CA PRO A 130 -0.49 -2.61 15.62
C PRO A 130 -2.00 -2.40 15.69
N ARG A 131 -2.78 -3.36 15.19
CA ARG A 131 -4.25 -3.30 15.32
C ARG A 131 -4.70 -3.48 16.77
N GLU A 132 -3.97 -4.31 17.52
CA GLU A 132 -4.16 -4.50 18.95
C GLU A 132 -3.09 -3.67 19.69
N ASN A 133 -3.52 -2.56 20.28
CA ASN A 133 -2.67 -1.74 21.13
C ASN A 133 -2.95 -2.10 22.59
N ASP A 134 -2.01 -2.75 23.27
CA ASP A 134 -2.05 -3.08 24.71
C ASP A 134 -1.88 -1.82 25.62
N GLY A 135 -2.27 -0.64 25.13
CA GLY A 135 -2.26 0.62 25.86
C GLY A 135 -0.88 1.16 26.29
N THR A 136 0.21 0.45 26.04
CA THR A 136 1.48 0.72 26.73
C THR A 136 2.40 1.72 26.03
N ILE A 137 2.49 1.78 24.69
CA ILE A 137 3.28 2.80 23.94
C ILE A 137 2.69 3.02 22.53
N SER A 138 2.72 4.25 22.00
CA SER A 138 2.46 4.52 20.58
C SER A 138 3.57 3.92 19.72
N THR A 139 3.39 2.69 19.24
CA THR A 139 4.43 1.95 18.50
C THR A 139 4.17 1.99 17.00
N ARG A 140 4.27 3.16 16.37
CA ARG A 140 4.41 3.19 14.90
C ARG A 140 5.68 2.42 14.52
N ARG A 141 5.52 1.46 13.63
CA ARG A 141 6.59 0.59 13.15
C ARG A 141 6.91 0.94 11.71
N LEU A 142 8.20 1.09 11.41
CA LEU A 142 8.68 1.14 10.04
C LEU A 142 9.00 -0.29 9.58
N TRP A 143 8.42 -0.67 8.45
CA TRP A 143 8.64 -1.93 7.76
C TRP A 143 9.37 -1.64 6.45
N VAL A 144 10.42 -2.40 6.14
CA VAL A 144 11.18 -2.27 4.88
C VAL A 144 11.50 -3.64 4.32
N TRP A 145 11.23 -3.86 3.04
CA TRP A 145 11.50 -5.12 2.34
C TRP A 145 11.91 -4.89 0.88
N GLY A 146 12.50 -5.92 0.24
CA GLY A 146 13.02 -5.87 -1.13
C GLY A 146 14.55 -5.84 -1.21
N GLN A 147 15.08 -5.37 -2.35
CA GLN A 147 16.52 -5.37 -2.63
C GLN A 147 17.27 -4.31 -1.81
N ASN A 148 18.18 -4.76 -0.94
CA ASN A 148 19.05 -3.90 -0.15
C ASN A 148 20.49 -3.95 -0.69
N GLN A 149 20.83 -3.07 -1.63
CA GLN A 149 22.22 -2.92 -2.09
C GLN A 149 23.07 -2.00 -1.20
N VAL A 150 22.47 -1.27 -0.26
CA VAL A 150 23.18 -0.32 0.60
C VAL A 150 22.94 -0.62 2.07
N LEU A 151 24.04 -0.66 2.81
CA LEU A 151 24.29 -0.87 4.25
C LEU A 151 23.43 -0.07 5.26
N LEU A 152 22.18 0.33 4.97
CA LEU A 152 21.34 1.05 5.93
C LEU A 152 20.52 0.14 6.86
N CYS A 153 20.55 -1.19 6.68
CA CYS A 153 20.11 -2.14 7.73
C CYS A 153 21.19 -2.36 8.82
N ALA A 154 22.30 -1.61 8.78
CA ALA A 154 23.42 -1.75 9.71
C ALA A 154 23.12 -1.17 11.10
N LEU A 155 22.12 -1.71 11.79
CA LEU A 155 22.05 -1.73 13.26
C LEU A 155 21.25 -2.97 13.72
N SER A 156 21.67 -4.18 13.36
CA SER A 156 21.71 -5.32 14.29
C SER A 156 22.28 -6.56 13.60
N HIS A 157 23.17 -7.25 14.32
CA HIS A 157 24.13 -8.26 13.87
C HIS A 157 23.57 -9.60 13.37
N HIS A 158 22.43 -9.67 12.67
CA HIS A 158 21.96 -10.91 12.01
C HIS A 158 21.27 -10.58 10.68
N CYS A 159 22.08 -10.42 9.63
CA CYS A 159 21.61 -10.13 8.28
C CYS A 159 21.48 -11.45 7.49
N LEU A 160 20.26 -11.97 7.41
CA LEU A 160 19.83 -13.00 6.46
C LEU A 160 18.32 -12.82 6.26
N PHE A 161 17.94 -12.33 5.07
CA PHE A 161 16.59 -12.28 4.49
C PHE A 161 15.44 -11.69 5.34
N CYS A 162 14.79 -10.67 4.76
CA CYS A 162 13.57 -10.05 5.27
C CYS A 162 13.71 -9.41 6.67
N CYS A 163 13.98 -8.11 6.72
CA CYS A 163 13.76 -7.34 7.94
C CYS A 163 12.25 -7.22 8.24
N PHE A 164 11.64 -8.30 8.74
CA PHE A 164 10.40 -8.28 9.51
C PHE A 164 10.70 -7.92 10.98
N ARG A 165 11.60 -6.96 11.22
CA ARG A 165 11.77 -6.38 12.56
C ARG A 165 11.37 -4.91 12.49
N PRO A 166 10.38 -4.49 13.29
CA PRO A 166 10.03 -3.09 13.39
C PRO A 166 11.23 -2.33 13.96
N THR A 167 11.78 -1.41 13.18
CA THR A 167 12.75 -0.45 13.72
C THR A 167 11.94 0.67 14.37
N THR A 168 11.83 0.64 15.70
CA THR A 168 11.36 1.79 16.47
C THR A 168 12.42 2.88 16.35
N ILE A 169 12.10 3.96 15.63
CA ILE A 169 12.93 5.16 15.64
C ILE A 169 12.58 5.90 16.94
N TYR A 170 13.53 5.94 17.88
CA TYR A 170 13.45 6.74 19.11
C TYR A 170 13.80 8.21 18.84
#